data_AF-W2J019-F1
#
_entry.id   AF-W2J019-F1
#
_cell.length_a   1.000
_cell.length_b   1.000
_cell.length_c   1.000
_cell.angle_alpha   90.00
_cell.angle_beta   90.00
_cell.angle_gamma   90.00
#
_symmetry.space_group_name_H-M   'P 1'
#
loop_
_entity.id
_entity.type
_entity.pdbx_description
1 polymer ?
#
loop_
_entity_poly.entity_id
_entity_poly.type
_entity_poly.pdbx_seq_one_letter_code
_entity_poly.pdbx_strand_id
1 'polypeptide(L)'
;MTAAEYMGFLDMVLDHYKLDIANMVVIVADNMETNKAISRRISVPLNGCAAHRFNLAARKWLEPLMHFIKKVSALMKKLNAVKRIAKLKLHGCY
;
A
#
# COMPACT_ATOMS: atom_id res chain seq x y z
N MET A 1 -3.04 4.38 13.93
CA MET A 1 -3.09 5.79 13.54
C MET A 1 -4.43 6.10 12.92
N THR A 2 -5.25 6.85 13.65
CA THR A 2 -6.53 7.41 13.18
C THR A 2 -6.27 8.69 12.39
N ALA A 3 -7.28 9.18 11.66
CA ALA A 3 -7.18 10.46 10.95
C ALA A 3 -6.90 11.63 11.90
N ALA A 4 -7.38 11.58 13.15
CA ALA A 4 -7.16 12.63 14.14
C ALA A 4 -5.70 12.65 14.64
N GLU A 5 -5.14 11.48 14.97
CA GLU A 5 -3.72 11.36 15.35
C GLU A 5 -2.80 11.84 14.22
N TYR A 6 -3.15 11.55 12.97
CA TYR A 6 -2.40 12.03 11.82
C TYR A 6 -2.47 13.54 11.65
N MET A 7 -3.64 14.17 11.90
CA MET A 7 -3.75 15.64 11.83
C MET A 7 -2.89 16.31 12.89
N GLY A 8 -2.90 15.81 14.13
CA GLY A 8 -2.01 16.36 15.17
C GLY A 8 -0.53 16.24 14.80
N PHE A 9 -0.15 15.15 14.13
CA PHE A 9 1.19 15.01 13.58
C PHE A 9 1.46 15.99 12.41
N LEU A 10 0.50 16.16 11.50
CA LEU A 10 0.61 17.10 10.39
C LEU A 10 0.76 18.54 10.90
N ASP A 11 -0.04 18.95 11.88
CA ASP A 11 0.02 20.27 12.51
C ASP A 11 1.39 20.51 13.16
N MET A 12 1.92 19.52 13.88
CA MET A 12 3.28 19.57 14.45
C MET A 12 4.35 19.78 13.37
N VAL A 13 4.26 19.04 12.26
CA VAL A 13 5.21 19.16 11.15
C VAL A 13 5.10 20.52 10.48
N LEU A 14 3.88 21.00 10.21
CA LEU A 14 3.65 22.29 9.59
C LEU A 14 4.15 23.44 10.47
N ASP A 15 3.90 23.40 11.78
CA ASP A 15 4.44 24.39 12.71
C ASP A 15 5.97 24.35 12.78
N HIS A 16 6.58 23.17 12.73
CA HIS A 16 8.03 23.02 12.72
C HIS A 16 8.68 23.71 11.51
N TYR A 17 8.06 23.58 10.32
CA TYR A 17 8.54 24.21 9.10
C TYR A 17 7.94 25.60 8.82
N LYS A 18 7.10 26.12 9.71
CA LYS A 18 6.39 27.40 9.55
C LYS A 18 5.60 27.48 8.24
N LEU A 19 4.95 26.37 7.90
CA LEU A 19 4.06 26.23 6.75
C LEU A 19 2.60 26.26 7.21
N ASP A 20 1.73 26.81 6.37
CA ASP A 20 0.28 26.75 6.58
C ASP A 20 -0.34 25.69 5.66
N ILE A 21 -1.45 25.07 6.09
CA ILE A 21 -2.22 24.14 5.27
C ILE A 21 -2.67 24.80 3.95
N ALA A 22 -2.94 26.11 3.95
CA ALA A 22 -3.28 26.88 2.77
C ALA A 22 -2.16 26.89 1.70
N ASN A 23 -0.92 26.61 2.09
CA ASN A 23 0.21 26.48 1.15
C ASN A 23 0.27 25.09 0.48
N MET A 24 -0.55 24.13 0.92
CA MET A 24 -0.56 22.78 0.36
C MET A 24 -1.39 22.75 -0.93
N VAL A 25 -0.75 22.38 -2.03
CA VAL A 25 -1.41 22.23 -3.34
C VAL A 25 -1.99 20.82 -3.52
N VAL A 26 -1.29 19.80 -3.02
CA VAL A 26 -1.67 18.39 -3.19
C VAL A 26 -1.04 17.52 -2.09
N ILE A 27 -1.76 16.48 -1.66
CA ILE A 27 -1.22 15.41 -0.82
C ILE A 27 -0.84 14.24 -1.72
N VAL A 28 0.38 13.73 -1.62
CA VAL A 28 0.79 12.49 -2.28
C VAL A 28 0.86 11.39 -1.24
N ALA A 29 -0.15 10.52 -1.21
CA ALA A 29 -0.20 9.40 -0.27
C ALA A 29 -0.89 8.18 -0.89
N ASP A 30 -0.85 7.04 -0.21
CA ASP A 30 -1.58 5.87 -0.68
C ASP A 30 -3.10 6.09 -0.63
N ASN A 31 -3.84 5.25 -1.35
CA ASN A 31 -5.30 5.40 -1.50
C ASN A 31 -6.09 4.90 -0.28
N MET A 32 -5.46 4.89 0.91
CA MET A 32 -6.06 4.42 2.15
C MET A 32 -7.16 5.38 2.62
N GLU A 33 -8.23 4.86 3.22
CA GLU A 33 -9.36 5.68 3.68
C GLU A 33 -8.96 6.76 4.69
N THR A 34 -7.96 6.51 5.52
CA THR A 34 -7.40 7.52 6.44
C THR A 34 -6.84 8.72 5.69
N ASN A 35 -6.07 8.49 4.61
CA ASN A 35 -5.47 9.57 3.80
C ASN A 35 -6.52 10.33 3.00
N LYS A 36 -7.55 9.63 2.51
CA LYS A 36 -8.72 10.28 1.90
C LYS A 36 -9.48 11.14 2.91
N ALA A 37 -9.68 10.64 4.13
CA ALA A 37 -10.38 11.37 5.18
C ALA A 37 -9.62 12.65 5.55
N ILE A 38 -8.29 12.60 5.64
CA ILE A 38 -7.44 13.78 5.88
C ILE A 38 -7.58 14.77 4.73
N SER A 39 -7.36 14.33 3.49
CA SER A 39 -7.51 15.16 2.28
C SER A 39 -8.86 15.88 2.23
N ARG A 40 -9.96 15.19 2.55
CA ARG A 40 -11.30 15.80 2.63
C ARG A 40 -11.42 16.81 3.77
N ARG A 41 -10.81 16.55 4.94
CA ARG A 41 -10.88 17.44 6.11
C ARG A 41 -10.11 18.73 5.90
N ILE A 42 -8.94 18.67 5.26
CA ILE A 42 -8.12 19.85 4.99
C ILE A 42 -8.41 20.49 3.62
N SER A 43 -9.37 19.93 2.86
CA SER A 43 -9.77 20.40 1.52
C SER A 43 -8.63 20.45 0.49
N VAL A 44 -7.60 19.60 0.63
CA VAL A 44 -6.46 19.50 -0.30
C VAL A 44 -6.61 18.23 -1.14
N PRO A 45 -6.45 18.28 -2.47
CA PRO A 45 -6.59 17.09 -3.32
C PRO A 45 -5.57 16.00 -2.99
N LEU A 46 -5.99 14.73 -3.05
CA LEU A 46 -5.13 13.56 -2.85
C LEU A 46 -4.73 12.96 -4.20
N ASN A 47 -3.43 12.95 -4.48
CA ASN A 47 -2.84 12.19 -5.57
C ASN A 47 -2.39 10.82 -5.05
N GLY A 48 -2.94 9.76 -5.65
CA GLY A 48 -2.65 8.39 -5.27
C GLY A 48 -1.19 8.00 -5.50
N CYS A 49 -0.62 7.28 -4.53
CA CYS A 49 0.74 6.77 -4.55
C CYS A 49 1.11 6.10 -5.89
N ALA A 50 2.29 6.44 -6.43
CA ALA A 50 2.82 5.86 -7.67
C ALA A 50 2.90 4.32 -7.59
N ALA A 51 3.26 3.76 -6.44
CA ALA A 51 3.29 2.31 -6.23
C ALA A 51 1.90 1.68 -6.34
N HIS A 52 0.85 2.37 -5.86
CA HIS A 52 -0.53 1.89 -6.01
C HIS A 52 -0.95 1.86 -7.48
N ARG A 53 -0.66 2.93 -8.22
CA ARG A 53 -0.93 3.03 -9.67
C ARG A 53 -0.16 1.97 -10.46
N PHE A 54 1.10 1.76 -10.12
CA PHE A 54 1.93 0.70 -10.71
C PHE A 54 1.35 -0.69 -10.45
N ASN A 55 0.97 -0.99 -9.20
CA ASN A 55 0.33 -2.27 -8.86
C ASN A 55 -0.97 -2.49 -9.62
N LEU A 56 -1.77 -1.44 -9.85
CA LEU A 56 -2.99 -1.55 -10.64
C LEU A 56 -2.69 -1.86 -12.12
N ALA A 57 -1.67 -1.20 -12.70
CA ALA A 57 -1.21 -1.47 -14.06
C ALA A 57 -0.68 -2.91 -14.19
N ALA A 58 0.17 -3.35 -13.27
CA ALA A 58 0.69 -4.71 -13.23
C ALA A 58 -0.44 -5.75 -13.11
N ARG A 59 -1.47 -5.48 -12.28
CA ARG A 59 -2.64 -6.36 -12.17
C ARG A 59 -3.40 -6.51 -13.48
N LYS A 60 -3.65 -5.41 -14.20
CA LYS A 60 -4.30 -5.44 -15.52
C LYS A 60 -3.45 -6.19 -16.53
N TRP A 61 -2.14 -5.93 -16.54
CA TRP A 61 -1.20 -6.62 -17.43
C TRP A 61 -1.19 -8.14 -17.21
N LEU A 62 -1.28 -8.56 -15.96
CA LEU A 62 -1.27 -9.98 -15.57
C LEU A 62 -2.64 -10.66 -15.62
N GLU A 63 -3.71 -9.95 -15.96
CA GLU A 63 -5.07 -10.49 -15.99
C GLU A 63 -5.22 -11.74 -16.88
N PRO A 64 -4.62 -11.81 -18.09
CA PRO A 64 -4.67 -13.03 -18.90
C PRO A 64 -3.98 -14.24 -18.23
N LEU A 65 -2.93 -13.97 -17.43
CA LEU A 65 -2.15 -14.98 -16.71
C LEU A 65 -2.71 -15.30 -15.32
N MET A 66 -3.81 -14.66 -14.91
CA MET A 66 -4.34 -14.76 -13.56
C MET A 66 -4.71 -16.19 -13.16
N HIS A 67 -5.13 -17.02 -14.13
CA HIS A 67 -5.43 -18.43 -13.90
C HIS A 67 -4.19 -19.22 -13.46
N PHE A 68 -3.04 -18.96 -14.08
CA PHE A 68 -1.76 -19.59 -13.75
C PHE A 68 -1.24 -19.07 -12.41
N ILE A 69 -1.28 -17.75 -12.21
CA ILE A 69 -0.89 -17.10 -10.94
C ILE A 69 -1.70 -17.67 -9.77
N LYS A 70 -3.00 -17.89 -9.93
CA LYS A 70 -3.85 -18.51 -8.90
C LYS A 70 -3.43 -19.95 -8.59
N LYS A 71 -3.07 -20.76 -9.61
CA LYS A 71 -2.57 -22.13 -9.41
C LYS A 71 -1.25 -22.13 -8.62
N VAL A 72 -0.30 -21.27 -9.02
CA VAL A 72 0.99 -21.13 -8.31
C VAL A 72 0.78 -20.65 -6.88
N SER A 73 -0.09 -19.65 -6.66
CA SER A 73 -0.43 -19.17 -5.32
C SER A 73 -1.04 -20.26 -4.44
N ALA A 74 -1.96 -21.06 -4.98
CA ALA A 74 -2.55 -22.20 -4.26
C ALA A 74 -1.50 -23.25 -3.89
N LEU A 75 -0.57 -23.55 -4.80
CA LEU A 75 0.54 -24.45 -4.53
C LEU A 75 1.47 -23.91 -3.44
N MET A 76 1.90 -22.66 -3.55
CA MET A 76 2.74 -22.00 -2.54
C MET A 76 2.09 -22.02 -1.15
N LYS A 77 0.79 -21.72 -1.05
CA LYS A 77 0.05 -21.81 0.23
C LYS A 77 0.07 -23.22 0.81
N LYS A 78 -0.08 -24.26 0.00
CA LYS A 78 0.04 -25.65 0.46
C LYS A 78 1.46 -25.94 0.95
N LEU A 79 2.47 -25.50 0.20
CA LEU A 79 3.88 -25.75 0.50
C LEU A 79 4.41 -24.96 1.71
N ASN A 80 3.74 -23.87 2.11
CA ASN A 80 4.14 -23.01 3.23
C ASN A 80 3.95 -23.64 4.63
N ALA A 81 3.52 -24.90 4.72
CA ALA A 81 3.46 -25.60 6.00
C ALA A 81 4.87 -26.02 6.45
N VAL A 82 5.21 -25.84 7.73
CA VAL A 82 6.55 -26.10 8.30
C VAL A 82 7.14 -27.46 7.87
N LYS A 83 6.35 -28.54 7.94
CA LYS A 83 6.77 -29.89 7.52
C LYS A 83 7.08 -29.98 6.02
N ARG A 84 6.32 -29.26 5.18
CA ARG A 84 6.49 -29.24 3.73
C ARG A 84 7.68 -28.36 3.34
N ILE A 85 7.90 -27.26 4.03
CA ILE A 85 9.12 -26.44 3.92
C ILE A 85 10.34 -27.29 4.28
N ALA A 86 10.34 -27.99 5.42
CA ALA A 86 11.45 -28.86 5.81
C ALA A 86 11.73 -29.93 4.74
N LYS A 87 10.68 -30.55 4.18
CA LYS A 87 10.82 -31.54 3.10
C LYS A 87 11.38 -30.94 1.82
N LEU A 88 10.93 -29.76 1.41
CA LEU A 88 11.52 -29.07 0.26
C LEU A 88 13.01 -28.80 0.49
N LYS A 89 13.43 -28.47 1.74
CA LYS A 89 14.83 -28.13 2.05
C LYS A 89 15.72 -29.36 1.85
N LEU A 90 15.22 -30.52 2.27
CA LEU A 90 15.87 -31.81 2.05
C LEU A 90 16.03 -32.15 0.56
N HIS A 91 15.19 -31.60 -0.32
CA HIS A 91 15.26 -31.80 -1.77
C HIS A 91 15.97 -30.65 -2.52
N GLY A 92 16.60 -29.70 -1.82
CA GLY A 92 17.37 -28.62 -2.43
C GLY A 92 16.54 -27.53 -3.11
N CYS A 93 15.23 -27.43 -2.83
CA CYS A 93 14.36 -26.43 -3.45
C CYS A 93 14.28 -25.13 -2.63
N TYR A 94 15.36 -24.35 -2.56
CA TYR A 94 15.40 -23.01 -1.92
C TYR A 94 16.33 -22.04 -2.64
#